data_AF-C9N0W0-F1
#
_entry.id   AF-C9N0W0-F1
#
_cell.length_a   1.000
_cell.length_b   1.000
_cell.length_c   1.000
_cell.angle_alpha   90.00
_cell.angle_beta   90.00
_cell.angle_gamma   90.00
#
_symmetry.space_group_name_H-M   'P 1'
#
loop_
_entity.id
_entity.type
_entity.pdbx_description
1 polymer ?
#
loop_
_entity_poly.entity_id
_entity_poly.type
_entity_poly.pdbx_seq_one_letter_code
_entity_poly.pdbx_strand_id
1 'polypeptide(L)'
;MTKNIGNEFSNQINNIYLKSTGEIELEIRNKRVAIAVENDDVKSLGSKFYLDNEAIYMDDPFILDELNSNKKNRNNENDVILANHKEHLQNKLIDKNSNIIEEIILNSKLEKFLKKLNEIFKGSISADRNGYFVYKREGQPKELNIKNLSAGLKSFGILKMLSQNNLLEENGTIILDEPEIHLHPEWQIKFAELIVLLQKEFGMHILLTTHSPYFLKAIQVYSKKYEISDKCKYYMSELDGEQAILVDKTNNLEDIFYQLTIPFENLMNEEELL
;
A
#
# COMPACT_ATOMS: atom_id res chain seq x y z
N MET A 1 0.77 4.10 -22.83
CA MET A 1 -0.30 3.31 -22.17
C MET A 1 -0.03 1.82 -22.30
N THR A 2 0.06 1.25 -23.51
CA THR A 2 0.46 -0.16 -23.70
C THR A 2 1.72 -0.51 -22.93
N LYS A 3 2.79 0.29 -23.06
CA LYS A 3 4.05 0.03 -22.35
C LYS A 3 3.93 0.12 -20.82
N ASN A 4 3.13 1.04 -20.28
CA ASN A 4 2.92 1.15 -18.82
C ASN A 4 2.15 -0.06 -18.28
N ILE A 5 1.06 -0.45 -18.95
CA ILE A 5 0.28 -1.63 -18.56
C ILE A 5 1.11 -2.90 -18.76
N GLY A 6 1.88 -2.98 -19.85
CA GLY A 6 2.82 -4.07 -20.09
C GLY A 6 3.87 -4.20 -18.99
N ASN A 7 4.40 -3.10 -18.46
CA ASN A 7 5.33 -3.14 -17.34
C ASN A 7 4.69 -3.67 -16.04
N GLU A 8 3.40 -3.39 -15.84
CA GLU A 8 2.64 -3.85 -14.67
C GLU A 8 2.29 -5.34 -14.78
N PHE A 9 1.84 -5.78 -15.95
CA PHE A 9 1.38 -7.15 -16.21
C PHE A 9 2.46 -8.04 -16.86
N SER A 10 3.74 -7.66 -16.80
CA SER A 10 4.84 -8.40 -17.45
C SER A 10 4.59 -8.73 -18.93
N ASN A 11 3.91 -7.82 -19.65
CA ASN A 11 3.45 -7.95 -21.03
C ASN A 11 2.44 -9.09 -21.29
N GLN A 12 1.78 -9.60 -20.26
CA GLN A 12 0.68 -10.56 -20.34
C GLN A 12 -0.60 -9.92 -19.81
N ILE A 13 -1.18 -9.02 -20.61
CA ILE A 13 -2.32 -8.20 -20.20
C ILE A 13 -3.63 -8.96 -20.46
N ASN A 14 -3.74 -9.69 -21.57
CA ASN A 14 -4.93 -10.47 -21.87
C ASN A 14 -4.96 -11.81 -21.12
N ASN A 15 -6.17 -12.35 -20.92
CA ASN A 15 -6.34 -13.70 -20.40
C ASN A 15 -5.72 -14.73 -21.36
N ILE A 16 -4.75 -15.50 -20.90
CA ILE A 16 -4.01 -16.47 -21.72
C ILE A 16 -4.83 -17.68 -22.19
N TYR A 17 -5.99 -17.92 -21.57
CA TYR A 17 -6.89 -19.03 -21.87
C TYR A 17 -8.03 -18.63 -22.82
N LEU A 18 -8.26 -17.33 -23.02
CA LEU A 18 -9.35 -16.80 -23.86
C LEU A 18 -8.79 -15.96 -25.00
N LYS A 19 -9.26 -16.21 -26.23
CA LYS A 19 -8.88 -15.42 -27.43
C LYS A 19 -9.75 -14.18 -27.63
N SER A 20 -10.39 -13.69 -26.57
CA SER A 20 -11.28 -12.54 -26.62
C SER A 20 -10.55 -11.24 -26.31
N THR A 21 -11.09 -10.13 -26.80
CA THR A 21 -10.72 -8.79 -26.33
C THR A 21 -10.94 -8.70 -24.83
N GLY A 22 -9.93 -8.24 -24.10
CA GLY A 22 -10.02 -7.92 -22.68
C GLY A 22 -10.44 -6.47 -22.49
N GLU A 23 -11.12 -6.17 -21.40
CA GLU A 23 -11.51 -4.81 -21.03
C GLU A 23 -11.06 -4.51 -19.60
N ILE A 24 -10.42 -3.36 -19.42
CA ILE A 24 -10.10 -2.81 -18.10
C ILE A 24 -10.90 -1.53 -17.94
N GLU A 25 -11.72 -1.45 -16.89
CA GLU A 25 -12.59 -0.32 -16.63
C GLU A 25 -12.30 0.30 -15.26
N LEU A 26 -12.25 1.64 -15.25
CA LEU A 26 -12.22 2.42 -14.02
C LEU A 26 -13.42 3.36 -14.02
N GLU A 27 -14.26 3.20 -13.00
CA GLU A 27 -15.38 4.09 -12.70
C GLU A 27 -15.13 4.81 -11.38
N ILE A 28 -15.16 6.15 -11.41
CA ILE A 28 -15.05 7.00 -10.23
C ILE A 28 -16.22 7.99 -10.26
N ARG A 29 -17.15 7.82 -9.30
CA ARG A 29 -18.43 8.54 -9.27
C ARG A 29 -19.18 8.32 -10.59
N ASN A 30 -19.41 9.37 -11.38
CA ASN A 30 -20.11 9.28 -12.67
C ASN A 30 -19.15 9.39 -13.88
N LYS A 31 -17.84 9.25 -13.64
CA LYS A 31 -16.81 9.30 -14.69
C LYS A 31 -16.29 7.89 -14.91
N ARG A 32 -16.29 7.46 -16.16
CA ARG A 32 -15.83 6.12 -16.56
C ARG A 32 -14.74 6.25 -17.63
N VAL A 33 -13.70 5.46 -17.50
CA VAL A 33 -12.72 5.22 -18.56
C VAL A 33 -12.56 3.71 -18.73
N ALA A 34 -12.61 3.26 -19.99
CA ALA A 34 -12.41 1.86 -20.34
C ALA A 34 -11.27 1.73 -21.34
N ILE A 35 -10.54 0.62 -21.26
CA ILE A 35 -9.41 0.29 -22.12
C ILE A 35 -9.69 -1.08 -22.71
N ALA A 36 -9.71 -1.18 -24.04
CA ALA A 36 -9.77 -2.47 -24.72
C ALA A 36 -8.36 -2.96 -25.05
N VAL A 37 -8.08 -4.20 -24.70
CA VAL A 37 -6.78 -4.85 -24.90
C VAL A 37 -6.96 -6.08 -25.77
N GLU A 38 -6.13 -6.22 -26.80
CA GLU A 38 -6.13 -7.39 -27.69
C GLU A 38 -4.69 -7.76 -28.06
N ASN A 39 -4.33 -9.03 -27.95
CA ASN A 39 -2.96 -9.52 -28.17
C ASN A 39 -1.92 -8.74 -27.33
N ASP A 40 -2.24 -8.48 -26.06
CA ASP A 40 -1.40 -7.76 -25.10
C ASP A 40 -1.08 -6.30 -25.48
N ASP A 41 -1.87 -5.75 -26.41
CA ASP A 41 -1.78 -4.37 -26.84
C ASP A 41 -3.07 -3.60 -26.52
N VAL A 42 -2.93 -2.38 -26.00
CA VAL A 42 -4.06 -1.45 -25.88
C VAL A 42 -4.52 -1.02 -27.27
N LYS A 43 -5.74 -1.42 -27.67
CA LYS A 43 -6.34 -1.09 -28.97
C LYS A 43 -7.25 0.13 -28.93
N SER A 44 -7.95 0.33 -27.83
CA SER A 44 -8.80 1.52 -27.66
C SER A 44 -8.75 2.05 -26.23
N LEU A 45 -9.05 3.34 -26.12
CA LEU A 45 -9.04 4.07 -24.86
C LEU A 45 -10.22 5.04 -24.86
N GLY A 46 -11.11 4.86 -23.89
CA GLY A 46 -12.25 5.73 -23.66
C GLY A 46 -11.85 7.15 -23.23
N SER A 47 -12.85 8.01 -23.06
CA SER A 47 -12.65 9.40 -22.63
C SER A 47 -11.93 9.46 -21.28
N LYS A 48 -10.79 10.14 -21.27
CA LYS A 48 -9.99 10.33 -20.05
C LYS A 48 -10.62 11.38 -19.15
N PHE A 49 -10.38 11.24 -17.86
CA PHE A 49 -10.56 12.29 -16.87
C PHE A 49 -9.33 12.36 -15.97
N TYR A 50 -9.10 13.54 -15.38
CA TYR A 50 -7.97 13.78 -14.48
C TYR A 50 -8.39 13.50 -13.03
N LEU A 51 -7.43 12.96 -12.27
CA LEU A 51 -7.50 12.80 -10.83
C LEU A 51 -6.60 13.87 -10.20
N ASP A 52 -7.06 14.45 -9.10
CA ASP A 52 -6.32 15.51 -8.40
C ASP A 52 -5.18 14.93 -7.56
N ASN A 53 -5.36 13.71 -7.02
CA ASN A 53 -4.39 13.03 -6.19
C ASN A 53 -3.93 11.72 -6.86
N GLU A 54 -2.65 11.43 -6.74
CA GLU A 54 -2.06 10.18 -7.19
C GLU A 54 -2.17 9.11 -6.10
N ALA A 55 -2.34 7.84 -6.50
CA ALA A 55 -2.38 6.73 -5.55
C ALA A 55 -0.96 6.23 -5.23
N ILE A 56 -0.69 5.96 -3.96
CA ILE A 56 0.54 5.29 -3.51
C ILE A 56 0.23 3.81 -3.30
N TYR A 57 0.98 2.91 -3.92
CA TYR A 57 0.82 1.46 -3.75
C TYR A 57 2.03 0.87 -3.03
N MET A 58 1.79 0.24 -1.87
CA MET A 58 2.77 -0.48 -1.06
C MET A 58 2.38 -1.96 -0.93
N ASP A 59 3.19 -2.84 -1.51
CA ASP A 59 3.06 -4.31 -1.48
C ASP A 59 4.31 -5.00 -0.88
N ASP A 60 5.48 -4.38 -1.00
CA ASP A 60 6.76 -5.01 -0.68
C ASP A 60 7.66 -4.11 0.19
N PRO A 61 7.96 -4.49 1.45
CA PRO A 61 8.84 -3.70 2.30
C PRO A 61 10.31 -3.72 1.87
N PHE A 62 10.72 -4.66 1.03
CA PHE A 62 12.09 -4.75 0.51
C PHE A 62 12.38 -3.71 -0.57
N ILE A 63 11.39 -2.93 -0.99
CA ILE A 63 11.57 -1.78 -1.88
C ILE A 63 12.64 -0.80 -1.38
N LEU A 64 12.83 -0.71 -0.06
CA LEU A 64 13.88 0.11 0.55
C LEU A 64 15.30 -0.34 0.17
N ASP A 65 15.51 -1.63 -0.09
CA ASP A 65 16.82 -2.17 -0.42
C ASP A 65 17.29 -1.70 -1.81
N GLU A 66 16.34 -1.36 -2.67
CA GLU A 66 16.58 -0.94 -4.05
C GLU A 66 16.90 0.55 -4.16
N LEU A 67 16.53 1.36 -3.17
CA LEU A 67 16.78 2.82 -3.19
C LEU A 67 18.25 3.18 -3.39
N ASN A 68 19.16 2.36 -2.84
CA ASN A 68 20.61 2.55 -2.98
C ASN A 68 21.18 1.95 -4.28
N SER A 69 20.47 1.02 -4.91
CA SER A 69 20.91 0.33 -6.14
C SER A 69 20.65 1.18 -7.38
N ASN A 70 19.53 1.90 -7.42
CA ASN A 70 19.06 2.65 -8.60
C ASN A 70 19.84 3.95 -8.87
N LYS A 71 20.81 4.30 -8.02
CA LYS A 71 21.64 5.50 -8.18
C LYS A 71 22.54 5.47 -9.42
N LYS A 72 22.87 4.29 -9.95
CA LYS A 72 23.77 4.14 -11.12
C LYS A 72 23.10 4.50 -12.46
N ASN A 73 21.77 4.48 -12.55
CA ASN A 73 21.06 4.64 -13.82
C ASN A 73 20.36 6.00 -14.01
N ARG A 74 20.36 6.89 -13.00
CA ARG A 74 19.65 8.18 -13.03
C ARG A 74 20.33 9.31 -13.82
N ASN A 75 21.46 9.05 -14.48
CA ASN A 75 22.21 10.08 -15.23
C ASN A 75 21.63 10.39 -16.64
N ASN A 76 20.54 9.77 -17.05
CA ASN A 76 19.86 10.05 -18.32
C ASN A 76 18.53 10.74 -18.07
N GLU A 77 18.52 12.07 -18.09
CA GLU A 77 17.34 12.93 -17.88
C GLU A 77 16.24 12.81 -18.97
N ASN A 78 16.42 11.96 -19.98
CA ASN A 78 15.52 11.86 -21.14
C ASN A 78 14.67 10.58 -21.20
N ASP A 79 14.80 9.65 -20.25
CA ASP A 79 13.93 8.47 -20.24
C ASP A 79 12.60 8.82 -19.55
N VAL A 80 11.53 8.89 -20.36
CA VAL A 80 10.15 8.91 -19.87
C VAL A 80 9.99 7.73 -18.90
N ILE A 81 9.85 8.02 -17.61
CA ILE A 81 9.79 7.01 -16.54
C ILE A 81 8.55 6.15 -16.77
N LEU A 82 8.78 5.02 -17.41
CA LEU A 82 7.80 3.95 -17.56
C LEU A 82 7.92 3.05 -16.35
N ALA A 83 7.33 3.50 -15.25
CA ALA A 83 7.36 2.79 -14.00
C ALA A 83 6.15 1.86 -13.86
N ASN A 84 6.40 0.63 -13.39
CA ASN A 84 5.39 -0.15 -12.67
C ASN A 84 5.16 0.47 -11.28
N HIS A 85 4.20 -0.06 -10.51
CA HIS A 85 3.91 0.48 -9.18
C HIS A 85 5.11 0.49 -8.23
N LYS A 86 6.02 -0.49 -8.30
CA LYS A 86 7.22 -0.57 -7.46
C LYS A 86 8.19 0.57 -7.75
N GLU A 87 8.54 0.75 -9.02
CA GLU A 87 9.40 1.85 -9.47
C GLU A 87 8.77 3.23 -9.16
N HIS A 88 7.43 3.32 -9.26
CA HIS A 88 6.69 4.52 -8.90
C HIS A 88 6.86 4.87 -7.42
N LEU A 89 6.61 3.92 -6.51
CA LEU A 89 6.82 4.10 -5.08
C LEU A 89 8.28 4.47 -4.78
N GLN A 90 9.26 3.81 -5.40
CA GLN A 90 10.69 4.13 -5.22
C GLN A 90 11.00 5.58 -5.58
N ASN A 91 10.50 6.04 -6.74
CA ASN A 91 10.75 7.40 -7.18
C ASN A 91 10.15 8.41 -6.19
N LYS A 92 8.93 8.18 -5.70
CA LYS A 92 8.30 8.99 -4.66
C LYS A 92 9.08 9.00 -3.35
N LEU A 93 9.60 7.86 -2.91
CA LEU A 93 10.42 7.77 -1.69
C LEU A 93 11.75 8.52 -1.81
N ILE A 94 12.31 8.63 -3.02
CA ILE A 94 13.57 9.33 -3.25
C ILE A 94 13.35 10.85 -3.42
N ASP A 95 12.29 11.24 -4.12
CA ASP A 95 11.97 12.64 -4.39
C ASP A 95 11.43 13.31 -3.13
N LYS A 96 12.27 14.16 -2.52
CA LYS A 96 11.84 15.00 -1.39
C LYS A 96 11.03 16.18 -1.92
N ASN A 97 9.72 16.17 -1.68
CA ASN A 97 8.90 17.38 -1.81
C ASN A 97 9.18 18.31 -0.62
N SER A 98 10.08 19.27 -0.80
CA SER A 98 10.47 20.23 0.25
C SER A 98 9.57 21.48 0.25
N ASN A 99 8.27 21.32 0.51
CA ASN A 99 7.37 22.45 0.75
C ASN A 99 7.20 22.70 2.27
N ILE A 100 7.95 23.68 2.78
CA ILE A 100 8.02 24.08 4.20
C ILE A 100 6.65 24.52 4.78
N ILE A 101 5.75 25.04 3.95
CA ILE A 101 4.42 25.54 4.38
C ILE A 101 3.44 24.38 4.63
N GLU A 102 3.50 23.33 3.81
CA GLU A 102 2.72 22.10 4.01
C GLU A 102 3.16 21.40 5.30
N GLU A 103 4.46 21.37 5.58
CA GLU A 103 5.04 20.75 6.78
C GLU A 103 4.44 21.32 8.09
N ILE A 104 4.14 22.62 8.15
CA ILE A 104 3.59 23.28 9.35
C ILE A 104 2.10 22.94 9.55
N ILE A 105 1.29 22.94 8.48
CA ILE A 105 -0.15 22.64 8.55
C ILE A 105 -0.36 21.14 8.82
N LEU A 106 0.41 20.29 8.14
CA LEU A 106 0.42 18.85 8.31
C LEU A 106 0.76 18.47 9.76
N ASN A 107 1.81 19.06 10.35
CA ASN A 107 2.21 18.78 11.73
C ASN A 107 1.09 18.97 12.78
N SER A 108 0.11 19.86 12.57
CA SER A 108 -0.98 20.09 13.55
C SER A 108 -2.10 19.03 13.51
N LYS A 109 -2.40 18.46 12.33
CA LYS A 109 -3.42 17.40 12.18
C LYS A 109 -2.84 16.00 12.43
N LEU A 110 -1.52 15.84 12.32
CA LEU A 110 -0.84 14.54 12.29
C LEU A 110 -0.21 14.10 13.60
N GLU A 111 -0.43 14.84 14.68
CA GLU A 111 0.30 14.61 15.92
C GLU A 111 0.12 13.18 16.44
N LYS A 112 -1.08 12.59 16.37
CA LYS A 112 -1.28 11.24 16.93
C LYS A 112 -0.73 10.17 16.01
N PHE A 113 -0.93 10.27 14.69
CA PHE A 113 -0.31 9.37 13.72
C PHE A 113 1.22 9.39 13.87
N LEU A 114 1.85 10.56 13.80
CA LEU A 114 3.29 10.72 13.89
C LEU A 114 3.83 10.25 15.24
N LYS A 115 3.14 10.57 16.34
CA LYS A 115 3.52 10.12 17.68
C LYS A 115 3.56 8.59 17.74
N LYS A 116 2.50 7.90 17.31
CA LYS A 116 2.45 6.43 17.32
C LYS A 116 3.48 5.81 16.38
N LEU A 117 3.68 6.40 15.21
CA LEU A 117 4.70 5.94 14.28
C LEU A 117 6.09 6.07 14.90
N ASN A 118 6.40 7.18 15.57
CA ASN A 118 7.69 7.42 16.23
C ASN A 118 7.91 6.52 17.46
N GLU A 119 6.85 6.11 18.16
CA GLU A 119 6.95 5.14 19.26
C GLU A 119 7.49 3.78 18.79
N ILE A 120 7.23 3.43 17.53
CA ILE A 120 7.64 2.17 16.89
C ILE A 120 8.95 2.36 16.12
N PHE A 121 8.97 3.31 15.19
CA PHE A 121 10.09 3.63 14.33
C PHE A 121 10.92 4.78 14.95
N LYS A 122 11.80 4.43 15.89
CA LYS A 122 12.64 5.37 16.66
C LYS A 122 13.85 5.89 15.89
N GLY A 123 13.60 6.50 14.73
CA GLY A 123 14.64 7.06 13.90
C GLY A 123 14.10 7.64 12.59
N SER A 124 15.01 7.85 11.65
CA SER A 124 14.68 8.34 10.30
C SER A 124 15.50 7.62 9.24
N ILE A 125 14.95 7.56 8.03
CA ILE A 125 15.68 7.14 6.84
C ILE A 125 15.98 8.39 6.03
N SER A 126 17.25 8.60 5.70
CA SER A 126 17.69 9.75 4.91
C SER A 126 18.96 9.42 4.16
N ALA A 127 19.20 10.14 3.05
CA ALA A 127 20.45 10.06 2.32
C ALA A 127 21.63 10.59 3.17
N ASP A 128 22.73 9.84 3.24
CA ASP A 128 24.00 10.24 3.85
C ASP A 128 24.75 11.27 2.97
N ARG A 129 25.98 11.63 3.34
CA ARG A 129 26.81 12.57 2.57
C ARG A 129 27.19 12.06 1.17
N ASN A 130 27.23 10.75 0.99
CA ASN A 130 27.47 10.11 -0.29
C ASN A 130 26.16 9.87 -1.06
N GLY A 131 25.03 10.31 -0.48
CA GLY A 131 23.66 10.18 -0.93
C GLY A 131 23.13 8.74 -0.93
N TYR A 132 23.64 7.85 -0.09
CA TYR A 132 23.06 6.55 0.18
C TYR A 132 22.03 6.68 1.30
N PHE A 133 20.84 6.13 1.11
CA PHE A 133 19.83 6.05 2.16
C PHE A 133 20.33 5.16 3.29
N VAL A 134 20.36 5.73 4.50
CA VAL A 134 20.76 5.10 5.75
C VAL A 134 19.68 5.31 6.80
N TYR A 135 19.58 4.37 7.74
CA TYR A 135 18.78 4.52 8.93
C TYR A 135 19.61 5.13 10.05
N LYS A 136 19.11 6.21 10.64
CA LYS A 136 19.68 6.83 11.83
C LYS A 136 18.72 6.70 13.00
N ARG A 137 19.11 5.89 13.99
CA ARG A 137 18.35 5.74 15.24
C ARG A 137 18.47 7.01 16.08
N GLU A 138 17.38 7.43 16.68
CA GLU A 138 17.36 8.59 17.56
C GLU A 138 18.34 8.44 18.74
N GLY A 139 19.08 9.50 19.05
CA GLY A 139 20.08 9.51 20.11
C GLY A 139 21.34 8.66 19.85
N GLN A 140 21.48 8.07 18.65
CA GLN A 140 22.64 7.26 18.29
C GLN A 140 23.52 7.96 17.24
N PRO A 141 24.86 7.92 17.39
CA PRO A 141 25.76 8.58 16.46
C PRO A 141 26.02 7.77 15.18
N LYS A 142 25.80 6.46 15.22
CA LYS A 142 26.08 5.54 14.11
C LYS A 142 24.86 5.38 13.21
N GLU A 143 25.13 5.30 11.92
CA GLU A 143 24.17 5.02 10.86
C GLU A 143 24.17 3.52 10.53
N LEU A 144 23.02 3.01 10.13
CA LEU A 144 22.84 1.63 9.67
C LEU A 144 22.45 1.63 8.20
N ASN A 145 23.02 0.73 7.41
CA ASN A 145 22.55 0.49 6.04
C ASN A 145 21.10 0.00 6.09
N ILE A 146 20.19 0.64 5.35
CA ILE A 146 18.76 0.29 5.33
C ILE A 146 18.50 -1.17 4.93
N LYS A 147 19.40 -1.78 4.14
CA LYS A 147 19.33 -3.21 3.79
C LYS A 147 19.36 -4.12 5.00
N ASN A 148 20.01 -3.68 6.07
CA ASN A 148 20.17 -4.43 7.32
C ASN A 148 19.01 -4.21 8.30
N LEU A 149 17.95 -3.48 7.92
CA LEU A 149 16.72 -3.42 8.72
C LEU A 149 15.92 -4.72 8.57
N SER A 150 15.17 -5.10 9.60
CA SER A 150 14.21 -6.19 9.47
C SER A 150 13.07 -5.78 8.55
N ALA A 151 12.48 -6.74 7.81
CA ALA A 151 11.37 -6.48 6.88
C ALA A 151 10.19 -5.77 7.56
N GLY A 152 9.84 -6.17 8.78
CA GLY A 152 8.80 -5.48 9.53
C GLY A 152 9.15 -4.02 9.86
N LEU A 153 10.41 -3.72 10.21
CA LEU A 153 10.84 -2.35 10.47
C LEU A 153 10.91 -1.52 9.17
N LYS A 154 11.24 -2.14 8.03
CA LYS A 154 11.19 -1.51 6.70
C LYS A 154 9.78 -1.03 6.35
N SER A 155 8.74 -1.80 6.69
CA SER A 155 7.33 -1.41 6.49
C SER A 155 7.00 -0.08 7.19
N PHE A 156 7.40 0.06 8.46
CA PHE A 156 7.26 1.33 9.18
C PHE A 156 8.18 2.43 8.63
N GLY A 157 9.37 2.06 8.13
CA GLY A 157 10.29 2.96 7.46
C GLY A 157 9.69 3.59 6.20
N ILE A 158 8.95 2.83 5.40
CA ILE A 158 8.22 3.32 4.23
C ILE A 158 7.16 4.33 4.67
N LEU A 159 6.30 3.99 5.64
CA LEU A 159 5.32 4.94 6.19
C LEU A 159 5.99 6.22 6.71
N LYS A 160 7.14 6.09 7.37
CA LYS A 160 7.92 7.23 7.88
C LYS A 160 8.41 8.12 6.74
N MET A 161 8.95 7.53 5.67
CA MET A 161 9.40 8.28 4.50
C MET A 161 8.24 8.93 3.74
N LEU A 162 7.13 8.21 3.54
CA LEU A 162 5.91 8.76 2.93
C LEU A 162 5.43 9.99 3.69
N SER A 163 5.40 9.91 5.02
CA SER A 163 5.04 11.04 5.88
C SER A 163 6.03 12.19 5.79
N GLN A 164 7.34 11.92 5.72
CA GLN A 164 8.39 12.95 5.66
C GLN A 164 8.49 13.63 4.29
N ASN A 165 8.09 12.94 3.23
CA ASN A 165 8.09 13.46 1.86
C ASN A 165 6.74 14.09 1.48
N ASN A 166 5.83 14.33 2.45
CA ASN A 166 4.47 14.85 2.23
C ASN A 166 3.65 14.02 1.23
N LEU A 167 3.88 12.71 1.14
CA LEU A 167 3.15 11.81 0.23
C LEU A 167 1.87 11.26 0.86
N LEU A 168 1.69 11.47 2.17
CA LEU A 168 0.44 11.24 2.87
C LEU A 168 -0.32 12.56 2.83
N GLU A 169 -1.23 12.70 1.87
CA GLU A 169 -1.95 13.93 1.59
C GLU A 169 -3.41 13.84 2.04
N GLU A 170 -4.03 14.99 2.36
CA GLU A 170 -5.44 15.05 2.74
C GLU A 170 -6.33 14.58 1.57
N ASN A 171 -7.21 13.61 1.82
CA ASN A 171 -8.00 12.90 0.81
C ASN A 171 -7.15 12.19 -0.28
N GLY A 172 -5.88 11.91 0.00
CA GLY A 172 -5.03 11.07 -0.86
C GLY A 172 -5.48 9.61 -0.86
N THR A 173 -4.95 8.81 -1.80
CA THR A 173 -5.26 7.38 -1.91
C THR A 173 -4.01 6.56 -1.63
N ILE A 174 -4.13 5.57 -0.74
CA ILE A 174 -3.08 4.57 -0.50
C ILE A 174 -3.65 3.17 -0.66
N ILE A 175 -2.91 2.32 -1.36
CA ILE A 175 -3.19 0.90 -1.56
C ILE A 175 -2.14 0.14 -0.74
N LEU A 176 -2.60 -0.73 0.14
CA LEU A 176 -1.78 -1.56 1.01
C LEU A 176 -2.10 -3.01 0.70
N ASP A 177 -1.15 -3.72 0.08
CA ASP A 177 -1.31 -5.15 -0.20
C ASP A 177 -0.62 -5.96 0.91
N GLU A 178 -1.43 -6.71 1.66
CA GLU A 178 -1.00 -7.57 2.78
C GLU A 178 0.10 -6.99 3.68
N PRO A 179 -0.07 -5.75 4.19
CA PRO A 179 0.99 -5.03 4.91
C PRO A 179 1.45 -5.72 6.20
N GLU A 180 0.71 -6.72 6.68
CA GLU A 180 0.98 -7.48 7.90
C GLU A 180 1.98 -8.64 7.74
N ILE A 181 2.26 -9.12 6.52
CA ILE A 181 2.99 -10.39 6.29
C ILE A 181 4.34 -10.43 7.01
N HIS A 182 5.09 -9.33 6.97
CA HIS A 182 6.43 -9.24 7.55
C HIS A 182 6.45 -8.68 8.98
N LEU A 183 5.28 -8.46 9.59
CA LEU A 183 5.15 -7.85 10.90
C LEU A 183 5.00 -8.91 12.00
N HIS A 184 5.71 -8.69 13.10
CA HIS A 184 5.44 -9.38 14.35
C HIS A 184 3.98 -9.14 14.78
N PRO A 185 3.28 -10.08 15.44
CA PRO A 185 1.86 -9.91 15.82
C PRO A 185 1.54 -8.60 16.56
N GLU A 186 2.39 -8.18 17.49
CA GLU A 186 2.22 -6.88 18.17
C GLU A 186 2.28 -5.69 17.19
N TRP A 187 3.15 -5.77 16.18
CA TRP A 187 3.29 -4.73 15.15
C TRP A 187 2.15 -4.75 14.15
N GLN A 188 1.53 -5.90 13.87
CA GLN A 188 0.30 -5.97 13.08
C GLN A 188 -0.81 -5.12 13.71
N ILE A 189 -1.01 -5.25 15.03
CA ILE A 189 -1.99 -4.46 15.78
C ILE A 189 -1.67 -2.97 15.69
N LYS A 190 -0.40 -2.60 15.88
CA LYS A 190 0.02 -1.18 15.80
C LYS A 190 -0.09 -0.60 14.39
N PHE A 191 0.24 -1.39 13.37
CA PHE A 191 0.14 -0.96 11.97
C PHE A 191 -1.32 -0.77 11.57
N ALA A 192 -2.22 -1.65 11.98
CA ALA A 192 -3.67 -1.46 11.82
C ALA A 192 -4.17 -0.16 12.48
N GLU A 193 -3.67 0.17 13.68
CA GLU A 193 -4.00 1.45 14.33
C GLU A 193 -3.51 2.66 13.51
N LEU A 194 -2.31 2.59 12.93
CA LEU A 194 -1.77 3.64 12.06
C LEU A 194 -2.64 3.83 10.80
N ILE A 195 -3.08 2.74 10.16
CA ILE A 195 -3.99 2.80 9.00
C ILE A 195 -5.29 3.53 9.34
N VAL A 196 -5.92 3.18 10.47
CA VAL A 196 -7.15 3.84 10.93
C VAL A 196 -6.93 5.32 11.20
N LEU A 197 -5.75 5.70 11.72
CA LEU A 197 -5.38 7.09 11.92
C LEU A 197 -5.14 7.85 10.62
N LEU A 198 -4.57 7.21 9.58
CA LEU A 198 -4.47 7.82 8.24
C LEU A 198 -5.86 8.25 7.74
N GLN A 199 -6.85 7.37 7.84
CA GLN A 199 -8.24 7.71 7.50
C GLN A 199 -8.74 8.85 8.40
N LYS A 200 -8.57 8.73 9.72
CA LYS A 200 -9.16 9.68 10.69
C LYS A 200 -8.60 11.09 10.55
N GLU A 201 -7.29 11.22 10.40
CA GLU A 201 -6.56 12.50 10.46
C GLU A 201 -6.46 13.17 9.08
N PHE A 202 -6.34 12.39 8.00
CA PHE A 202 -6.17 12.91 6.65
C PHE A 202 -7.39 12.72 5.75
N GLY A 203 -8.40 11.95 6.17
CA GLY A 203 -9.49 11.57 5.28
C GLY A 203 -9.04 10.71 4.10
N MET A 204 -7.85 10.09 4.18
CA MET A 204 -7.31 9.28 3.08
C MET A 204 -8.25 8.12 2.72
N HIS A 205 -8.30 7.84 1.42
CA HIS A 205 -8.90 6.64 0.87
C HIS A 205 -7.89 5.50 0.95
N ILE A 206 -8.25 4.44 1.66
CA ILE A 206 -7.36 3.30 1.91
C ILE A 206 -8.00 2.07 1.29
N LEU A 207 -7.32 1.49 0.30
CA LEU A 207 -7.61 0.15 -0.18
C LEU A 207 -6.62 -0.80 0.50
N LEU A 208 -7.13 -1.80 1.20
CA LEU A 208 -6.33 -2.74 1.98
C LEU A 208 -6.77 -4.17 1.64
N THR A 209 -5.81 -5.02 1.32
CA THR A 209 -6.00 -6.47 1.28
C THR A 209 -5.35 -7.11 2.52
N THR A 210 -5.88 -8.24 2.95
CA THR A 210 -5.34 -8.99 4.09
C THR A 210 -5.87 -10.41 4.07
N HIS A 211 -5.01 -11.37 4.38
CA HIS A 211 -5.40 -12.75 4.71
C HIS A 211 -5.38 -13.01 6.23
N SER A 212 -5.14 -11.97 7.05
CA SER A 212 -5.01 -12.11 8.50
C SER A 212 -6.31 -11.78 9.24
N PRO A 213 -6.96 -12.76 9.89
CA PRO A 213 -8.13 -12.48 10.74
C PRO A 213 -7.75 -11.57 11.92
N TYR A 214 -6.51 -11.67 12.42
CA TYR A 214 -6.01 -10.80 13.48
C TYR A 214 -5.90 -9.34 13.03
N PHE A 215 -5.40 -9.10 11.82
CA PHE A 215 -5.24 -7.76 11.27
C PHE A 215 -6.60 -7.13 10.97
N LEU A 216 -7.51 -7.88 10.33
CA LEU A 216 -8.90 -7.48 10.11
C LEU A 216 -9.59 -7.11 11.44
N LYS A 217 -9.40 -7.93 12.49
CA LYS A 217 -9.97 -7.65 13.80
C LYS A 217 -9.39 -6.37 14.42
N ALA A 218 -8.09 -6.13 14.28
CA ALA A 218 -7.46 -4.91 14.75
C ALA A 218 -8.06 -3.67 14.06
N ILE A 219 -8.25 -3.70 12.74
CA ILE A 219 -8.92 -2.62 12.00
C ILE A 219 -10.32 -2.36 12.55
N GLN A 220 -11.14 -3.39 12.80
CA GLN A 220 -12.47 -3.23 13.38
C GLN A 220 -12.44 -2.57 14.77
N VAL A 221 -11.53 -3.02 15.63
CA VAL A 221 -11.41 -2.50 17.00
C VAL A 221 -10.98 -1.02 16.96
N TYR A 222 -9.99 -0.70 16.13
CA TYR A 222 -9.50 0.67 16.04
C TYR A 222 -10.48 1.60 15.31
N SER A 223 -11.15 1.15 14.26
CA SER A 223 -12.18 1.96 13.58
C SER A 223 -13.32 2.32 14.54
N LYS A 224 -13.71 1.39 15.41
CA LYS A 224 -14.68 1.65 16.49
C LYS A 224 -14.12 2.61 17.54
N LYS A 225 -12.89 2.41 17.99
CA LYS A 225 -12.21 3.27 18.98
C LYS A 225 -12.11 4.73 18.51
N TYR A 226 -11.87 4.96 17.23
CA TYR A 226 -11.74 6.29 16.64
C TYR A 226 -13.03 6.83 16.00
N GLU A 227 -14.15 6.11 16.18
CA GLU A 227 -15.48 6.51 15.71
C GLU A 227 -15.51 6.75 14.20
N ILE A 228 -14.99 5.80 13.42
CA ILE A 228 -15.01 5.82 11.95
C ILE A 228 -15.45 4.48 11.34
N SER A 229 -16.09 3.60 12.11
CA SER A 229 -16.56 2.31 11.60
C SER A 229 -17.54 2.43 10.44
N ASP A 230 -18.30 3.53 10.37
CA ASP A 230 -19.22 3.86 9.27
C ASP A 230 -18.50 4.11 7.93
N LYS A 231 -17.20 4.39 7.97
CA LYS A 231 -16.34 4.58 6.79
C LYS A 231 -15.65 3.30 6.33
N CYS A 232 -15.74 2.22 7.10
CA CYS A 232 -15.13 0.95 6.75
C CYS A 232 -16.10 0.10 5.91
N LYS A 233 -15.60 -0.42 4.80
CA LYS A 233 -16.29 -1.42 3.97
C LYS A 233 -15.43 -2.66 3.87
N TYR A 234 -16.06 -3.81 3.95
CA TYR A 234 -15.39 -5.10 3.98
C TYR A 234 -15.91 -5.97 2.86
N TYR A 235 -15.01 -6.47 2.03
CA TYR A 235 -15.33 -7.28 0.87
C TYR A 235 -14.64 -8.63 0.98
N MET A 236 -15.27 -9.66 0.45
CA MET A 236 -14.71 -11.00 0.36
C MET A 236 -14.67 -11.43 -1.10
N SER A 237 -13.57 -12.05 -1.52
CA SER A 237 -13.49 -12.67 -2.84
C SER A 237 -14.32 -13.95 -2.85
N GLU A 238 -15.22 -14.07 -3.81
CA GLU A 238 -16.01 -15.27 -4.08
C GLU A 238 -15.87 -15.65 -5.56
N LEU A 239 -16.08 -16.93 -5.88
CA LEU A 239 -16.11 -17.40 -7.27
C LEU A 239 -17.55 -17.40 -7.79
N ASP A 240 -17.78 -16.70 -8.90
CA ASP A 240 -19.00 -16.79 -9.70
C ASP A 240 -18.68 -17.48 -11.03
N GLY A 241 -18.89 -18.80 -11.06
CA GLY A 241 -18.42 -19.65 -12.16
C GLY A 241 -16.89 -19.67 -12.26
N GLU A 242 -16.36 -19.11 -13.35
CA GLU A 242 -14.91 -18.96 -13.59
C GLU A 242 -14.39 -17.56 -13.27
N GLN A 243 -15.22 -16.66 -12.72
CA GLN A 243 -14.87 -15.28 -12.41
C GLN A 243 -14.69 -15.09 -10.91
N ALA A 244 -13.70 -14.28 -10.52
CA ALA A 244 -13.57 -13.80 -9.15
C ALA A 244 -14.37 -12.49 -9.01
N ILE A 245 -15.24 -12.43 -8.01
CA ILE A 245 -16.02 -11.24 -7.66
C ILE A 245 -15.75 -10.82 -6.22
N LEU A 246 -15.90 -9.52 -5.93
CA LEU A 246 -15.80 -8.99 -4.57
C LEU A 246 -17.21 -8.72 -4.03
N VAL A 247 -17.61 -9.49 -3.01
CA VAL A 247 -18.93 -9.39 -2.39
C VAL A 247 -18.84 -8.51 -1.15
N ASP A 248 -19.72 -7.50 -1.02
CA ASP A 248 -19.80 -6.66 0.18
C ASP A 248 -20.34 -7.48 1.37
N LYS A 249 -19.48 -7.65 2.38
CA LYS A 249 -19.74 -8.36 3.64
C LYS A 249 -19.68 -7.41 4.85
N THR A 250 -19.81 -6.11 4.64
CA THR A 250 -19.74 -5.10 5.71
C THR A 250 -20.72 -5.36 6.85
N ASN A 251 -21.90 -5.89 6.54
CA ASN A 251 -22.94 -6.22 7.52
C ASN A 251 -22.95 -7.70 7.95
N ASN A 252 -22.03 -8.52 7.45
CA ASN A 252 -21.92 -9.94 7.78
C ASN A 252 -20.43 -10.34 7.84
N LEU A 253 -19.75 -9.80 8.86
CA LEU A 253 -18.30 -9.98 9.03
C LEU A 253 -17.95 -11.36 9.55
N GLU A 254 -18.91 -12.04 10.18
CA GLU A 254 -18.79 -13.42 10.62
C GLU A 254 -18.40 -14.35 9.46
N ASP A 255 -18.98 -14.16 8.26
CA ASP A 255 -18.61 -14.91 7.04
C ASP A 255 -17.11 -14.79 6.75
N ILE A 256 -16.57 -13.56 6.80
CA ILE A 256 -15.15 -13.31 6.50
C ILE A 256 -14.27 -13.96 7.56
N PHE A 257 -14.58 -13.76 8.84
CA PHE A 257 -13.79 -14.35 9.92
C PHE A 257 -13.80 -15.88 9.84
N TYR A 258 -14.95 -16.49 9.62
CA TYR A 258 -15.07 -17.92 9.47
C TYR A 258 -14.19 -18.46 8.33
N GLN A 259 -14.22 -17.83 7.15
CA GLN A 259 -13.37 -18.24 6.02
C GLN A 259 -11.88 -18.12 6.33
N LEU A 260 -11.48 -17.09 7.09
CA LEU A 260 -10.08 -16.89 7.48
C LEU A 260 -9.62 -17.81 8.62
N THR A 261 -10.53 -18.34 9.46
CA THR A 261 -10.17 -19.20 10.61
C THR A 261 -10.37 -20.69 10.37
N ILE A 262 -11.28 -21.09 9.47
CA ILE A 262 -11.62 -22.50 9.24
C ILE A 262 -10.42 -23.40 8.91
N PRO A 263 -9.36 -22.96 8.20
CA PRO A 263 -8.19 -23.82 7.97
C PRO A 263 -7.47 -24.20 9.28
N PHE A 264 -7.41 -23.27 10.25
CA PHE A 264 -6.77 -23.51 11.54
C PHE A 264 -7.66 -24.36 12.45
N GLU A 265 -8.98 -24.13 12.46
CA GLU A 265 -9.93 -24.97 13.19
C GLU A 265 -9.89 -26.43 12.72
N ASN A 266 -9.83 -26.66 11.40
CA ASN A 266 -9.67 -28.00 10.84
C ASN A 266 -8.37 -28.66 11.33
N LEU A 267 -7.27 -27.92 11.40
CA LEU A 267 -6.00 -28.44 11.92
C LEU A 267 -6.09 -28.84 13.40
N MET A 268 -6.78 -28.04 14.23
CA MET A 268 -6.98 -28.36 15.65
C MET A 268 -7.85 -29.61 15.84
N ASN A 269 -8.88 -29.78 15.00
CA ASN A 269 -9.70 -31.00 15.03
C ASN A 269 -8.87 -32.26 14.68
N GLU A 270 -7.92 -32.16 13.75
CA GLU A 270 -7.00 -33.27 13.44
C GLU A 270 -6.08 -33.60 14.64
N GLU A 271 -5.64 -32.60 15.42
CA GLU A 271 -4.83 -32.81 16.63
C GLU A 271 -5.62 -33.52 17.73
N GLU A 272 -6.90 -33.18 17.93
CA GLU A 272 -7.77 -33.82 18.93
C GLU A 272 -8.05 -35.30 18.63
N LEU A 273 -7.85 -35.73 17.38
CA LEU A 273 -8.06 -37.12 16.94
C LEU A 273 -6.81 -38.01 17.12
N LEU A 274 -5.66 -37.45 17.52
CA LEU A 274 -4.39 -38.17 17.77
C LEU A 274 -4.27 -38.70 19.21
#